data_AF-A0A6A8A3Z0-F1
#
_entry.id   AF-A0A6A8A3Z0-F1
#
_cell.length_a   1.000
_cell.length_b   1.000
_cell.length_c   1.000
_cell.angle_alpha   90.00
_cell.angle_beta   90.00
_cell.angle_gamma   90.00
#
_symmetry.space_group_name_H-M   'P 1'
#
loop_
_entity.id
_entity.type
_entity.pdbx_description
1 polymer ?
#
loop_
_entity_poly.entity_id
_entity_poly.type
_entity_poly.pdbx_seq_one_letter_code
_entity_poly.pdbx_strand_id
1 'polypeptide(L)' 'MLTKLDLTNTGIRDLTPLQNLGALEDLSISHTKVRSLHALSRISTLTNLDLSGTDVERWRRLKA' A
#
# COMPACT_ATOMS: atom_id res chain seq x y z
N MET A 1 -0.90 1.53 -19.18
CA MET A 1 -0.72 0.67 -18.00
C MET A 1 -0.14 1.52 -16.89
N LEU A 2 -0.68 1.44 -15.67
CA LEU A 2 -0.20 2.22 -14.53
C LEU A 2 0.83 1.38 -13.75
N THR A 3 2.07 1.85 -13.71
CA THR A 3 3.19 1.15 -13.04
C THR A 3 3.58 1.79 -11.71
N LYS A 4 3.27 3.08 -11.51
CA LYS A 4 3.57 3.82 -10.28
C LYS A 4 2.33 4.53 -9.77
N LEU A 5 2.11 4.45 -8.46
CA LEU A 5 1.02 5.14 -7.78
C LEU A 5 1.50 5.73 -6.46
N ASP A 6 1.32 7.03 -6.30
CA ASP A 6 1.63 7.76 -5.07
C ASP A 6 0.34 8.21 -4.39
N LEU A 7 0.11 7.71 -3.17
CA LEU A 7 -1.02 8.05 -2.30
C LEU A 7 -0.53 8.66 -0.97
N THR A 8 0.71 9.15 -0.94
CA THR A 8 1.35 9.74 0.23
C THR A 8 0.49 10.87 0.81
N ASN A 9 0.39 10.93 2.14
CA ASN A 9 -0.35 11.96 2.88
C ASN A 9 -1.85 12.09 2.51
N THR A 10 -2.46 11.02 1.99
CA THR A 10 -3.91 11.01 1.71
C THR A 10 -4.73 10.40 2.86
N GLY A 11 -6.04 10.69 2.84
CA GLY A 11 -6.99 10.13 3.80
C GLY A 11 -7.38 8.66 3.55
N ILE A 12 -6.70 7.97 2.63
CA ILE A 12 -7.10 6.63 2.19
C ILE A 12 -6.95 5.60 3.31
N ARG A 13 -7.89 4.65 3.32
CA ARG A 13 -8.01 3.58 4.32
C ARG A 13 -8.16 2.21 3.70
N ASP A 14 -8.70 2.17 2.49
CA ASP A 14 -9.02 0.96 1.75
C ASP A 14 -8.25 0.93 0.44
N LEU A 15 -7.55 -0.18 0.21
CA LEU A 15 -6.76 -0.45 -1.00
C LEU A 15 -7.48 -1.40 -1.96
N THR A 16 -8.71 -1.83 -1.66
CA THR A 16 -9.51 -2.72 -2.51
C THR A 16 -9.59 -2.27 -3.97
N PRO A 17 -9.72 -0.97 -4.30
CA PRO A 17 -9.72 -0.52 -5.70
C PRO A 17 -8.42 -0.82 -6.47
N LEU A 18 -7.31 -1.05 -5.77
CA LEU A 18 -6.00 -1.30 -6.39
C LEU A 18 -5.81 -2.76 -6.83
N GLN A 19 -6.69 -3.69 -6.42
CA GLN A 19 -6.52 -5.14 -6.64
C GLN A 19 -6.36 -5.54 -8.11
N ASN A 20 -6.87 -4.73 -9.03
CA ASN A 20 -6.85 -5.00 -10.47
C ASN A 20 -5.71 -4.26 -11.21
N LEU A 21 -4.84 -3.53 -10.50
CA LEU A 21 -3.68 -2.87 -11.10
C LEU A 21 -2.54 -3.87 -11.32
N GLY A 22 -2.76 -4.83 -12.22
CA GLY A 22 -1.85 -5.96 -12.47
C GLY A 22 -0.49 -5.62 -13.09
N ALA A 23 -0.23 -4.35 -13.37
CA ALA A 23 1.06 -3.85 -13.84
C ALA A 23 1.71 -2.88 -12.83
N LEU A 24 1.15 -2.73 -11.62
CA LEU A 24 1.68 -1.82 -10.62
C LEU A 24 2.97 -2.39 -10.02
N GLU A 25 4.04 -1.60 -10.08
CA GLU A 25 5.39 -1.98 -9.63
C GLU A 25 5.80 -1.17 -8.40
N ASP A 26 5.42 0.11 -8.35
CA ASP A 26 5.75 1.05 -7.28
C ASP A 26 4.47 1.60 -6.63
N LEU A 27 4.35 1.44 -5.31
CA LEU A 27 3.25 2.01 -4.53
C LEU A 27 3.78 2.73 -3.27
N SER A 28 3.47 4.01 -3.14
CA SER A 28 3.61 4.73 -1.87
C SER A 28 2.25 4.93 -1.21
N ILE A 29 2.10 4.44 0.02
CA ILE A 29 0.96 4.74 0.90
C ILE A 29 1.43 5.36 2.21
N SER A 30 2.59 6.03 2.21
CA SER A 30 3.16 6.61 3.41
C SER A 30 2.24 7.69 4.01
N HIS A 31 2.22 7.74 5.34
CA HIS A 31 1.39 8.66 6.12
C HIS A 31 -0.10 8.58 5.79
N THR A 32 -0.60 7.38 5.44
CA THR A 32 -2.04 7.11 5.26
C THR A 32 -2.64 6.37 6.46
N LYS A 33 -3.97 6.20 6.45
CA LYS A 33 -4.73 5.48 7.50
C LYS A 33 -5.03 4.03 7.11
N VAL A 34 -4.22 3.45 6.23
CA VAL A 34 -4.36 2.05 5.79
C VAL A 34 -4.00 1.11 6.95
N ARG A 35 -4.86 0.11 7.16
CA ARG A 35 -4.72 -0.90 8.23
C ARG A 35 -4.54 -2.33 7.73
N SER A 36 -4.72 -2.56 6.42
CA SER A 36 -4.61 -3.88 5.80
C SER A 36 -3.98 -3.77 4.42
N LEU A 37 -3.12 -4.71 4.10
CA LEU A 37 -2.48 -4.85 2.78
C LEU A 37 -3.07 -6.00 1.97
N HIS A 38 -4.16 -6.62 2.41
CA HIS A 38 -4.71 -7.82 1.75
C HIS A 38 -5.02 -7.58 0.25
N ALA A 39 -5.46 -6.38 -0.10
CA ALA A 39 -5.72 -5.99 -1.49
C ALA A 39 -4.46 -6.03 -2.39
N LEU A 40 -3.25 -5.90 -1.82
CA LEU A 40 -2.00 -5.95 -2.58
C LEU A 40 -1.54 -7.38 -2.87
N SER A 41 -2.13 -8.40 -2.23
CA SER A 41 -1.73 -9.81 -2.37
C SER A 41 -1.85 -10.37 -3.80
N ARG A 42 -2.67 -9.74 -4.65
CA ARG A 42 -2.90 -10.12 -6.05
C ARG A 42 -2.02 -9.37 -7.05
N ILE A 43 -1.26 -8.38 -6.58
CA ILE A 43 -0.38 -7.54 -7.43
C ILE A 43 1.02 -8.16 -7.42
N SER A 44 1.21 -9.21 -8.22
CA SER A 44 2.48 -9.95 -8.27
C SER A 44 3.66 -9.16 -8.85
N THR A 45 3.38 -8.01 -9.49
CA THR A 45 4.38 -7.11 -10.08
C THR A 45 4.94 -6.09 -9.08
N LEU A 46 4.33 -5.96 -7.89
CA LEU A 46 4.71 -4.93 -6.92
C LEU A 46 6.10 -5.24 -6.35
N THR A 47 7.07 -4.37 -6.62
CA THR A 47 8.46 -4.53 -6.18
C THR A 47 8.85 -3.52 -5.11
N ASN A 48 8.24 -2.33 -5.12
CA ASN A 48 8.49 -1.30 -4.12
C ASN A 48 7.19 -0.87 -3.43
N LEU A 49 7.21 -0.93 -2.10
CA LEU A 49 6.07 -0.56 -1.25
C LEU A 49 6.55 0.27 -0.05
N ASP A 50 6.18 1.55 -0.02
CA ASP A 50 6.41 2.42 1.14
C ASP A 50 5.18 2.43 2.06
N LEU A 51 5.40 2.00 3.31
CA LEU A 51 4.40 1.88 4.38
C LEU A 51 4.68 2.85 5.54
N SER A 52 5.67 3.73 5.42
CA SER A 52 6.13 4.58 6.51
C SER A 52 4.98 5.42 7.08
N GLY A 53 4.84 5.43 8.40
CA GLY A 53 3.79 6.20 9.08
C GLY A 53 2.37 5.67 8.86
N THR A 54 2.19 4.45 8.37
CA THR A 54 0.87 3.79 8.32
C THR A 54 0.53 3.08 9.62
N ASP A 55 -0.76 2.83 9.85
CA ASP A 55 -1.20 1.98 10.97
C ASP A 55 -0.60 0.57 10.82
N VAL A 56 -0.54 0.01 9.60
CA VAL A 56 0.08 -1.31 9.33
C VAL A 56 1.53 -1.39 9.85
N GLU A 57 2.35 -0.39 9.53
CA GLU A 57 3.75 -0.35 9.98
C GLU A 57 3.83 -0.29 11.51
N ARG A 58 3.01 0.57 12.14
CA ARG A 58 2.94 0.68 13.59
C ARG A 58 2.58 -0.64 14.25
N TRP A 59 1.58 -1.36 13.72
CA TRP A 59 1.19 -2.68 14.22
C TRP A 59 2.29 -3.74 14.03
N ARG A 60 3.02 -3.72 12.91
CA ARG A 60 4.16 -4.63 12.68
C ARG A 60 5.29 -4.38 13.69
N ARG A 61 5.60 -3.11 13.97
CA ARG A 61 6.64 -2.72 14.95
C ARG A 61 6.29 -3.11 16.39
N LEU A 62 5.01 -3.10 16.77
CA LEU A 62 4.57 -3.49 18.11
C LEU A 62 4.59 -5.00 18.37
N LYS A 63 4.70 -5.82 17.31
CA LYS A 63 4.71 -7.29 17.38
C LYS A 63 6.09 -7.90 17.12
N ALA A 64 7.12 -7.08 16.93
CA ALA A 64 8.52 -7.48 16.74
C ALA A 64 9.29 -7.31 18.04
#